data_AF-A0A8S7IXE6-F1
#
_entry.id   AF-A0A8S7IXE6-F1
#
_cell.length_a   1.000
_cell.length_b   1.000
_cell.length_c   1.000
_cell.angle_alpha   90.00
_cell.angle_beta   90.00
_cell.angle_gamma   90.00
#
_symmetry.space_group_name_H-M   'P 1'
#
loop_
_entity.id
_entity.type
_entity.pdbx_description
1 polymer ?
#
loop_
_entity_poly.entity_id
_entity_poly.type
_entity_poly.pdbx_seq_one_letter_code
_entity_poly.pdbx_strand_id
1 'polypeptide(L)'
;LYNSMIYKFINCQEHETNNIHSAMINNLLQEVDIALGKINDIIDSRNISTPHELANILTREKILTTREKKGNLISLFDGFTLCHCVGMITFLIHYLRTPEEKVENIFMLYGADKNNKLRRRLIYDALGIIQSQQE
;
A
#
# COMPACT_ATOMS: atom_id res chain seq x y z
N LEU A 1 -10.38 8.47 18.04
CA LEU A 1 -10.20 7.14 18.66
C LEU A 1 -9.10 6.44 17.89
N TYR A 2 -7.89 6.54 18.43
CA TYR A 2 -6.68 5.99 17.85
C TYR A 2 -6.62 4.50 18.19
N ASN A 3 -6.56 3.65 17.16
CA ASN A 3 -5.85 2.37 17.18
C ASN A 3 -6.24 1.27 18.19
N SER A 4 -7.49 0.78 18.13
CA SER A 4 -7.91 -0.38 18.93
C SER A 4 -7.17 -1.69 18.59
N MET A 5 -6.64 -1.84 17.36
CA MET A 5 -5.82 -3.00 16.98
C MET A 5 -4.37 -2.87 17.45
N ILE A 6 -3.74 -1.69 17.34
CA ILE A 6 -2.38 -1.48 17.86
C ILE A 6 -2.39 -1.58 19.39
N TYR A 7 -3.43 -1.09 20.07
CA TYR A 7 -3.56 -1.23 21.53
C TYR A 7 -3.67 -2.70 21.98
N LYS A 8 -4.41 -3.53 21.22
CA LYS A 8 -4.47 -4.97 21.49
C LYS A 8 -3.12 -5.67 21.25
N PHE A 9 -2.37 -5.22 20.24
CA PHE A 9 -1.05 -5.79 19.94
C PHE A 9 -0.01 -5.41 21.01
N ILE A 10 0.04 -4.14 21.42
CA ILE A 10 0.93 -3.64 22.48
C ILE A 10 0.68 -4.39 23.80
N ASN A 11 -0.59 -4.57 24.18
CA ASN A 11 -0.93 -5.31 25.41
C ASN A 11 -0.64 -6.83 25.35
N CYS A 12 -0.47 -7.40 24.16
CA CYS A 12 -0.11 -8.82 24.02
C CYS A 12 1.40 -9.09 24.11
N GLN A 13 2.25 -8.06 24.16
CA GLN A 13 3.71 -8.17 24.02
C GLN A 13 4.47 -7.49 25.18
N GLU A 14 3.94 -7.54 26.41
CA GLU A 14 4.51 -6.88 27.61
C GLU A 14 5.95 -7.30 28.01
N HIS A 15 6.65 -8.11 27.22
CA HIS A 15 8.03 -8.47 27.49
C HIS A 15 8.94 -8.22 26.28
N GLU A 16 9.74 -7.16 26.43
CA GLU A 16 11.03 -6.86 25.78
C GLU A 16 11.01 -5.96 24.50
N THR A 17 11.69 -4.81 24.61
CA THR A 17 12.14 -3.91 23.51
C THR A 17 11.21 -2.80 22.98
N ASN A 18 10.67 -1.95 23.88
CA ASN A 18 9.79 -0.81 23.57
C ASN A 18 10.21 0.10 22.39
N ASN A 19 11.52 0.29 22.12
CA ASN A 19 11.97 1.19 21.04
C ASN A 19 11.96 0.54 19.64
N ILE A 20 12.24 -0.76 19.52
CA ILE A 20 12.26 -1.48 18.23
C ILE A 20 10.83 -1.72 17.77
N HIS A 21 9.94 -2.10 18.70
CA HIS A 21 8.53 -2.29 18.41
C HIS A 21 7.82 -1.00 17.99
N SER A 22 8.15 0.15 18.61
CA SER A 22 7.60 1.44 18.18
C SER A 22 8.00 1.80 16.74
N ALA A 23 9.27 1.60 16.35
CA ALA A 23 9.72 1.87 14.99
C ALA A 23 9.10 0.91 13.95
N MET A 24 8.89 -0.35 14.33
CA MET A 24 8.25 -1.37 13.48
C MET A 24 6.76 -1.07 13.26
N ILE A 25 6.09 -0.52 14.26
CA ILE A 25 4.69 -0.07 14.19
C ILE A 25 4.57 1.24 13.40
N ASN A 26 5.54 2.16 13.54
CA ASN A 26 5.47 3.51 12.96
C ASN A 26 5.75 3.57 11.44
N ASN A 27 6.14 2.47 10.80
CA ASN A 27 6.42 2.41 9.35
C ASN A 27 5.71 1.24 8.67
N LEU A 28 4.63 0.75 9.27
CA LEU A 28 3.92 -0.45 8.81
C LEU A 28 3.38 -0.30 7.39
N LEU A 29 3.07 0.93 6.96
CA LEU A 29 2.53 1.24 5.65
C LEU A 29 3.60 1.77 4.68
N GLN A 30 4.86 1.88 5.11
CA GLN A 30 5.90 2.54 4.33
C GLN A 30 6.27 1.77 3.04
N GLU A 31 6.36 0.44 3.09
CA GLU A 31 6.60 -0.37 1.89
C GLU A 31 5.47 -0.18 0.86
N VAL A 32 4.22 -0.12 1.34
CA VAL A 32 3.05 0.12 0.49
C VAL A 32 3.11 1.52 -0.13
N ASP A 33 3.43 2.55 0.66
CA ASP A 33 3.49 3.92 0.18
C ASP A 33 4.59 4.12 -0.87
N ILE A 34 5.77 3.56 -0.65
CA ILE A 34 6.88 3.59 -1.62
C ILE A 34 6.47 2.93 -2.94
N ALA A 35 5.85 1.75 -2.88
CA ALA A 35 5.39 1.05 -4.07
C ALA A 35 4.33 1.86 -4.84
N LEU A 36 3.41 2.51 -4.12
CA LEU A 36 2.41 3.39 -4.73
C LEU A 36 3.03 4.67 -5.31
N GLY A 37 4.06 5.22 -4.68
CA GLY A 37 4.83 6.36 -5.21
C GLY A 37 5.39 6.06 -6.59
N LYS A 38 6.05 4.92 -6.77
CA LYS A 38 6.56 4.48 -8.08
C LYS A 38 5.45 4.41 -9.14
N ILE A 39 4.27 3.92 -8.76
CA ILE A 39 3.14 3.80 -9.68
C ILE A 39 2.57 5.18 -10.03
N ASN A 40 2.39 6.05 -9.03
CA ASN A 40 1.90 7.41 -9.22
C ASN A 40 2.83 8.22 -10.14
N ASP A 41 4.15 8.14 -9.91
CA ASP A 41 5.15 8.80 -10.75
C ASP A 41 5.04 8.38 -12.21
N ILE A 42 4.80 7.09 -12.48
CA ILE A 42 4.60 6.59 -13.85
C ILE A 42 3.29 7.10 -14.45
N ILE A 43 2.20 7.10 -13.68
CA ILE A 43 0.91 7.61 -14.14
C ILE A 43 1.05 9.09 -14.52
N ASP A 44 1.69 9.89 -13.68
CA ASP A 44 1.84 11.33 -13.87
C ASP A 44 2.83 11.67 -15.00
N SER A 45 3.99 11.01 -15.04
CA SER A 45 5.01 11.27 -16.07
C SER A 45 4.56 10.87 -17.47
N ARG A 46 3.65 9.89 -17.60
CA ARG A 46 3.22 9.36 -18.90
C ARG A 46 1.75 9.59 -19.21
N ASN A 47 1.02 10.28 -18.34
CA ASN A 47 -0.42 10.53 -18.47
C ASN A 47 -1.23 9.24 -18.71
N ILE A 48 -0.91 8.19 -17.95
CA ILE A 48 -1.54 6.88 -18.12
C ILE A 48 -3.00 6.94 -17.69
N SER A 49 -3.89 6.46 -18.56
CA SER A 49 -5.34 6.49 -18.32
C SER A 49 -6.02 5.13 -18.37
N THR A 50 -5.30 4.08 -18.79
CA THR A 50 -5.87 2.73 -18.94
C THR A 50 -5.14 1.67 -18.09
N PRO A 51 -5.87 0.71 -17.48
CA PRO A 51 -5.24 -0.32 -16.66
C PRO A 51 -4.26 -1.22 -17.42
N HIS A 52 -4.57 -1.55 -18.68
CA HIS A 52 -3.72 -2.40 -19.52
C HIS A 52 -2.38 -1.74 -19.85
N GLU A 53 -2.40 -0.45 -20.17
CA GLU A 53 -1.19 0.32 -20.42
C GLU A 53 -0.31 0.39 -19.16
N LEU A 54 -0.92 0.69 -18.01
CA LEU A 54 -0.21 0.71 -16.73
C LEU A 54 0.39 -0.66 -16.40
N ALA A 55 -0.39 -1.73 -16.51
CA ALA A 55 0.05 -3.10 -16.25
C ALA A 55 1.23 -3.51 -17.14
N ASN A 56 1.17 -3.16 -18.43
CA ASN A 56 2.23 -3.44 -19.39
C ASN A 56 3.53 -2.73 -19.02
N ILE A 57 3.46 -1.44 -18.66
CA ILE A 57 4.64 -0.66 -18.24
C ILE A 57 5.25 -1.23 -16.95
N LEU A 58 4.44 -1.44 -15.92
CA LEU A 58 4.90 -1.97 -14.62
C LEU A 58 5.57 -3.35 -14.75
N THR A 59 5.11 -4.17 -15.70
CA THR A 59 5.69 -5.48 -15.99
C THR A 59 6.96 -5.38 -16.83
N ARG A 60 6.90 -4.71 -17.99
CA ARG A 60 8.00 -4.63 -18.95
C ARG A 60 9.22 -3.92 -18.38
N GLU A 61 8.99 -2.83 -17.65
CA GLU A 61 10.05 -1.99 -17.11
C GLU A 61 10.47 -2.40 -15.68
N LYS A 62 9.86 -3.47 -15.15
CA LYS A 62 10.17 -4.03 -13.82
C LYS A 62 10.14 -2.96 -12.71
N ILE A 63 9.18 -2.04 -12.79
CA ILE A 63 9.02 -0.92 -11.84
C ILE A 63 8.82 -1.43 -10.41
N LEU A 64 8.00 -2.48 -10.26
CA LEU A 64 7.77 -3.15 -8.97
C LEU A 64 8.72 -4.34 -8.83
N THR A 65 9.31 -4.47 -7.64
CA THR A 65 10.08 -5.64 -7.22
C THR A 65 9.19 -6.89 -7.12
N THR A 66 9.81 -8.08 -7.11
CA THR A 66 9.08 -9.34 -6.90
C THR A 66 8.28 -9.33 -5.59
N ARG A 67 8.83 -8.74 -4.54
CA ARG A 67 8.16 -8.59 -3.23
C ARG A 67 6.97 -7.63 -3.32
N GLU A 68 7.09 -6.49 -3.99
CA GLU A 68 5.96 -5.56 -4.18
C GLU A 68 4.83 -6.18 -5.01
N LYS A 69 5.13 -7.07 -5.94
CA LYS A 69 4.12 -7.75 -6.77
C LYS A 69 3.38 -8.86 -6.03
N LYS A 70 4.09 -9.69 -5.28
CA LYS A 70 3.55 -10.95 -4.72
C LYS A 70 3.72 -11.12 -3.21
N GLY A 71 4.66 -10.40 -2.62
CA GLY A 71 4.99 -10.54 -1.21
C GLY A 71 3.97 -9.88 -0.30
N ASN A 72 4.05 -10.25 0.97
CA ASN A 72 3.34 -9.58 2.04
C ASN A 72 4.04 -8.26 2.38
N LEU A 73 3.36 -7.12 2.15
CA LEU A 73 3.91 -5.78 2.36
C LEU A 73 3.63 -5.21 3.75
N ILE A 74 2.64 -5.76 4.45
CA ILE A 74 2.32 -5.38 5.82
C ILE A 74 2.67 -6.54 6.73
N SER A 75 3.83 -6.44 7.38
CA SER A 75 4.41 -7.53 8.19
C SER A 75 3.51 -8.04 9.32
N LEU A 76 2.55 -7.24 9.77
CA LEU A 76 1.63 -7.58 10.85
C LEU A 76 0.51 -8.57 10.44
N PHE A 77 0.19 -8.65 9.14
CA PHE A 77 -0.92 -9.47 8.64
C PHE A 77 -0.49 -10.27 7.42
N ASP A 78 -0.79 -11.56 7.38
CA ASP A 78 -0.53 -12.37 6.19
C ASP A 78 -1.47 -12.01 5.03
N GLY A 79 -0.94 -12.14 3.80
CA GLY A 79 -1.72 -11.98 2.57
C GLY A 79 -1.91 -10.54 2.09
N PHE A 80 -1.34 -9.53 2.74
CA PHE A 80 -1.40 -8.13 2.32
C PHE A 80 -0.40 -7.84 1.19
N THR A 81 -0.74 -8.32 -0.02
CA THR A 81 -0.09 -7.89 -1.26
C THR A 81 -0.42 -6.43 -1.59
N LEU A 82 0.32 -5.80 -2.51
CA LEU A 82 0.03 -4.42 -2.94
C LEU A 82 -1.39 -4.26 -3.48
N CYS A 83 -1.90 -5.24 -4.24
CA CYS A 83 -3.27 -5.23 -4.75
C CYS A 83 -4.30 -5.21 -3.62
N HIS A 84 -4.12 -6.06 -2.61
CA HIS A 84 -4.97 -6.06 -1.41
C HIS A 84 -4.89 -4.73 -0.66
N CYS A 85 -3.67 -4.17 -0.54
CA CYS A 85 -3.48 -2.88 0.11
C CYS A 85 -4.25 -1.76 -0.58
N VAL A 86 -4.21 -1.69 -1.91
CA VAL A 86 -4.98 -0.70 -2.70
C VAL A 86 -6.49 -0.89 -2.51
N GLY A 87 -6.97 -2.13 -2.53
CA GLY A 87 -8.38 -2.45 -2.28
C GLY A 87 -8.84 -2.08 -0.86
N MET A 88 -7.93 -2.12 0.12
CA MET A 88 -8.21 -1.88 1.53
C MET A 88 -7.72 -0.52 2.05
N ILE A 89 -7.33 0.41 1.18
CA ILE A 89 -6.74 1.72 1.55
C ILE A 89 -7.51 2.43 2.68
N THR A 90 -8.84 2.42 2.65
CA THR A 90 -9.68 3.04 3.68
C THR A 90 -9.45 2.42 5.06
N PHE A 91 -9.32 1.09 5.11
CA PHE A 91 -9.06 0.35 6.34
C PHE A 91 -7.63 0.61 6.83
N LEU A 92 -6.64 0.56 5.93
CA LEU A 92 -5.23 0.82 6.27
C LEU A 92 -5.05 2.18 6.95
N ILE A 93 -5.65 3.24 6.39
CA ILE A 93 -5.55 4.59 6.97
C ILE A 93 -6.27 4.69 8.32
N HIS A 94 -7.45 4.07 8.49
CA HIS A 94 -8.20 4.18 9.74
C HIS A 94 -7.57 3.41 10.90
N TYR A 95 -6.91 2.29 10.59
CA TYR A 95 -6.54 1.30 11.60
C TYR A 95 -5.06 1.05 11.77
N LEU A 96 -4.22 1.48 10.82
CA LEU A 96 -2.78 1.20 10.85
C LEU A 96 -1.92 2.45 10.82
N ARG A 97 -2.41 3.55 10.21
CA ARG A 97 -1.63 4.77 10.14
C ARG A 97 -1.36 5.35 11.53
N THR A 98 -0.10 5.66 11.78
CA THR A 98 0.30 6.49 12.92
C THR A 98 0.42 7.99 12.52
N PRO A 99 0.23 8.97 13.42
CA PRO A 99 0.21 10.39 13.07
C PRO A 99 1.52 10.88 12.47
N GLU A 100 2.63 10.28 12.88
CA GLU A 100 3.99 10.63 12.47
C GLU A 100 4.40 9.96 11.16
N GLU A 101 3.66 8.94 10.71
CA GLU A 101 3.97 8.18 9.50
C GLU A 101 3.65 9.00 8.24
N LYS A 102 4.66 9.16 7.39
CA LYS A 102 4.58 9.88 6.11
C LYS A 102 4.16 8.93 5.00
N VAL A 103 2.85 8.87 4.75
CA VAL A 103 2.22 7.99 3.75
C VAL A 103 1.41 8.80 2.74
N GLU A 104 2.10 9.68 2.01
CA GLU A 104 1.49 10.67 1.13
C GLU A 104 0.76 10.02 -0.05
N ASN A 105 1.32 8.94 -0.63
CA ASN A 105 0.73 8.24 -1.76
C ASN A 105 -0.54 7.47 -1.35
N ILE A 106 -0.51 6.83 -0.18
CA ILE A 106 -1.69 6.19 0.40
C ILE A 106 -2.75 7.25 0.73
N PHE A 107 -2.35 8.38 1.32
CA PHE A 107 -3.28 9.44 1.71
C PHE A 107 -3.94 10.12 0.50
N MET A 108 -3.18 10.33 -0.58
CA MET A 108 -3.72 10.78 -1.86
C MET A 108 -4.79 9.81 -2.35
N LEU A 109 -4.46 8.52 -2.43
CA LEU A 109 -5.42 7.51 -2.91
C LEU A 109 -6.58 7.26 -1.94
N TYR A 110 -6.47 7.61 -0.66
CA TYR A 110 -7.56 7.60 0.31
C TYR A 110 -8.60 8.70 0.03
N GLY A 111 -8.18 9.79 -0.63
CA GLY A 111 -9.03 10.93 -0.96
C GLY A 111 -10.40 10.56 -1.56
N ALA A 112 -11.44 11.27 -1.11
CA ALA A 112 -12.83 11.01 -1.49
C ALA A 112 -13.23 11.66 -2.83
N ASP A 113 -12.37 12.52 -3.40
CA ASP A 113 -12.61 13.15 -4.69
C ASP A 113 -12.61 12.13 -5.84
N LYS A 114 -13.22 12.54 -6.95
CA LYS A 114 -13.42 11.69 -8.12
C LYS A 114 -12.09 11.24 -8.72
N ASN A 115 -11.08 12.10 -8.76
CA ASN A 115 -9.80 11.80 -9.40
C ASN A 115 -9.01 10.76 -8.60
N ASN A 116 -8.96 10.90 -7.28
CA ASN A 116 -8.31 9.93 -6.40
C ASN A 116 -9.02 8.56 -6.44
N LYS A 117 -10.36 8.55 -6.48
CA LYS A 117 -11.13 7.30 -6.69
C LYS A 117 -10.83 6.63 -8.03
N LEU A 118 -10.80 7.39 -9.11
CA LEU A 118 -10.48 6.88 -10.45
C LEU A 118 -9.05 6.36 -10.52
N ARG A 119 -8.09 7.08 -9.94
CA ARG A 119 -6.69 6.65 -9.87
C ARG A 119 -6.53 5.38 -9.04
N ARG A 120 -7.19 5.30 -7.88
CA ARG A 120 -7.19 4.08 -7.06
C ARG A 120 -7.72 2.88 -7.84
N ARG A 121 -8.81 3.06 -8.60
CA ARG A 121 -9.38 2.01 -9.47
C ARG A 121 -8.43 1.63 -10.60
N LEU A 122 -7.83 2.61 -11.28
CA LEU A 122 -6.83 2.38 -12.33
C LEU A 122 -5.67 1.50 -11.83
N ILE A 123 -5.13 1.82 -10.66
CA ILE A 123 -4.04 1.07 -10.04
C ILE A 123 -4.53 -0.34 -9.66
N TYR A 124 -5.69 -0.45 -9.01
CA TYR A 124 -6.26 -1.74 -8.61
C TYR A 124 -6.44 -2.69 -9.80
N ASP A 125 -7.09 -2.20 -10.86
CA ASP A 125 -7.36 -2.98 -12.07
C ASP A 125 -6.05 -3.39 -12.77
N ALA A 126 -5.04 -2.51 -12.81
CA ALA A 126 -3.73 -2.81 -13.40
C ALA A 126 -2.97 -3.88 -12.61
N LEU A 127 -2.99 -3.81 -11.27
CA LEU A 127 -2.39 -4.82 -10.41
C LEU A 127 -3.10 -6.17 -10.54
N GLY A 128 -4.43 -6.17 -10.69
CA GLY A 128 -5.21 -7.38 -10.97
C GLY A 128 -4.78 -8.07 -12.27
N ILE A 129 -4.58 -7.30 -13.35
CA ILE A 129 -4.07 -7.83 -14.63
C ILE A 129 -2.70 -8.49 -14.45
N ILE A 130 -1.78 -7.84 -13.72
CA ILE A 130 -0.43 -8.37 -13.46
C ILE A 130 -0.50 -9.68 -12.68
N GLN A 131 -1.41 -9.79 -11.71
CA GLN A 131 -1.59 -11.01 -10.92
C GLN A 131 -2.10 -12.16 -11.79
N SER A 132 -3.10 -11.93 -12.64
CA SER A 132 -3.66 -12.97 -13.52
C SER A 132 -2.70 -13.45 -14.63
N GLN A 133 -1.69 -12.67 -14.98
CA GLN A 133 -0.66 -13.07 -15.96
C GLN A 133 0.44 -13.97 -15.38
N GLN A 134 0.43 -14.18 -14.07
CA GLN A 134 1.49 -14.88 -13.33
C GLN A 134 1.03 -16.23 -12.73
N GLU A 135 -0.24 -16.59 -12.95
CA GLU A 135 -0.87 -17.90 -12.71
C GLU A 135 -0.86 -18.74 -13.99
#